data_AF-A0AAP5V1B4-F1
#
_entry.id   AF-A0AAP5V1B4-F1
#
_cell.length_a   1.000
_cell.length_b   1.000
_cell.length_c   1.000
_cell.angle_alpha   90.00
_cell.angle_beta   90.00
_cell.angle_gamma   90.00
#
_symmetry.space_group_name_H-M   'P 1'
#
loop_
_entity.id
_entity.type
_entity.pdbx_description
1 polymer ?
#
loop_
_entity_poly.entity_id
_entity_poly.type
_entity_poly.pdbx_seq_one_letter_code
_entity_poly.pdbx_strand_id
1 'polypeptide(L)'
;MRKPTKVSRGLSLPRQMGGADRGLAIANGTMTVLLCYASTTPTFLVVGIGVHWLLRWKSARDPWWRQVMLVYNRYADVYRPWPSSKSSARFKRPYGFDQDLPC
;
A
#
# COMPACT_ATOMS: atom_id res chain seq x y z
N MET A 1 29.74 17.80 -5.94
CA MET A 1 28.45 18.14 -5.27
C MET A 1 27.30 17.82 -6.22
N ARG A 2 26.34 16.95 -5.85
CA ARG A 2 25.15 16.67 -6.66
C ARG A 2 24.14 17.81 -6.49
N LYS A 3 23.60 18.36 -7.58
CA LYS A 3 22.52 19.37 -7.52
C LYS A 3 21.22 18.70 -7.06
N PRO A 4 20.47 19.28 -6.11
CA PRO A 4 19.17 18.76 -5.72
C PRO A 4 18.18 18.90 -6.89
N THR A 5 17.63 17.79 -7.35
CA THR A 5 16.56 17.74 -8.37
C THR A 5 15.20 17.81 -7.67
N LYS A 6 14.34 18.75 -8.08
CA LYS A 6 12.95 18.80 -7.59
C LYS A 6 12.17 17.61 -8.17
N VAL A 7 11.84 16.64 -7.31
CA VAL A 7 10.93 15.53 -7.65
C VAL A 7 9.51 15.94 -7.29
N SER A 8 8.56 15.76 -8.21
CA SER A 8 7.17 16.08 -7.94
C SER A 8 6.56 15.10 -6.92
N ARG A 9 5.64 15.58 -6.08
CA ARG A 9 5.00 14.74 -5.05
C ARG A 9 4.24 13.54 -5.64
N GLY A 10 3.74 13.67 -6.88
CA GLY A 10 3.07 12.60 -7.61
C GLY A 10 4.01 11.50 -8.12
N LEU A 11 5.31 11.78 -8.25
CA LEU A 11 6.32 10.78 -8.62
C LEU A 11 6.92 10.07 -7.41
N SER A 12 6.80 10.67 -6.22
CA SER A 12 7.30 10.09 -4.97
C SER A 12 6.25 9.28 -4.21
N LEU A 13 4.96 9.52 -4.44
CA LEU A 13 3.88 8.80 -3.75
C LEU A 13 3.38 7.57 -4.51
N PRO A 14 2.89 6.53 -3.82
CA PRO A 14 2.24 5.39 -4.46
C PRO A 14 1.00 5.85 -5.24
N ARG A 15 0.75 5.20 -6.39
CA ARG A 15 -0.37 5.57 -7.27
C ARG A 15 -1.69 5.33 -6.56
N GLN A 16 -2.51 6.37 -6.44
CA GLN A 16 -3.83 6.33 -5.81
C GLN A 16 -4.96 6.52 -6.84
N MET A 17 -6.13 5.97 -6.54
CA MET A 17 -7.39 6.19 -7.25
C MET A 17 -8.45 6.59 -6.23
N GLY A 18 -9.07 7.76 -6.40
CA GLY A 18 -10.08 8.26 -5.44
C GLY A 18 -9.56 8.50 -4.02
N GLY A 19 -8.23 8.58 -3.83
CA GLY A 19 -7.59 8.69 -2.53
C GLY A 19 -7.29 7.35 -1.84
N ALA A 20 -7.64 6.22 -2.45
CA ALA A 20 -7.22 4.88 -2.02
C ALA A 20 -6.04 4.38 -2.87
N ASP A 21 -5.26 3.41 -2.39
CA ASP A 21 -4.25 2.71 -3.21
C ASP A 21 -4.89 2.15 -4.49
N ARG A 22 -4.27 2.41 -5.64
CA ARG A 22 -4.84 2.05 -6.96
C ARG A 22 -5.17 0.56 -7.08
N GLY A 23 -4.32 -0.32 -6.57
CA GLY A 23 -4.53 -1.76 -6.68
C GLY A 23 -5.73 -2.22 -5.87
N LEU A 24 -5.85 -1.73 -4.63
CA LEU A 24 -6.96 -2.06 -3.74
C LEU A 24 -8.28 -1.42 -4.18
N ALA A 25 -8.23 -0.21 -4.73
CA ALA A 25 -9.40 0.46 -5.30
C ALA A 25 -9.98 -0.35 -6.47
N ILE A 26 -9.13 -0.83 -7.38
CA ILE A 26 -9.54 -1.68 -8.51
C ILE A 26 -10.13 -2.99 -7.99
N ALA A 27 -9.43 -3.68 -7.07
CA ALA A 27 -9.90 -4.94 -6.51
C ALA A 27 -11.25 -4.80 -5.80
N ASN A 28 -11.45 -3.71 -5.05
CA ASN A 28 -12.73 -3.42 -4.40
C ASN A 28 -13.84 -3.17 -5.43
N GLY A 29 -13.56 -2.36 -6.45
CA GLY A 29 -14.51 -2.08 -7.52
C GLY A 29 -14.91 -3.35 -8.28
N THR A 30 -13.95 -4.18 -8.67
CA THR A 30 -14.22 -5.45 -9.37
C THR A 30 -15.02 -6.41 -8.50
N MET A 31 -14.65 -6.56 -7.22
CA MET A 31 -15.40 -7.42 -6.29
C MET A 31 -16.84 -6.94 -6.09
N THR A 32 -17.03 -5.62 -5.94
CA THR A 32 -18.35 -5.01 -5.76
C THR A 32 -19.25 -5.28 -6.98
N VAL A 33 -18.72 -5.08 -8.19
CA VAL A 33 -19.45 -5.34 -9.44
C VAL A 33 -19.79 -6.82 -9.57
N LEU A 34 -18.85 -7.72 -9.28
CA LEU A 34 -19.08 -9.16 -9.33
C LEU A 34 -20.17 -9.61 -8.34
N LEU A 35 -20.17 -9.07 -7.12
CA LEU A 35 -21.19 -9.37 -6.11
C LEU A 35 -22.57 -8.85 -6.51
N CYS A 36 -22.66 -7.62 -7.04
CA CYS A 36 -23.92 -7.08 -7.55
C CYS A 36 -24.46 -7.93 -8.70
N TYR A 37 -23.58 -8.36 -9.60
CA TYR A 37 -23.95 -9.21 -10.73
C TYR A 37 -24.42 -10.60 -10.27
N ALA A 38 -23.64 -11.28 -9.42
CA ALA A 38 -23.93 -12.64 -8.97
C ALA A 38 -25.19 -12.73 -8.10
N SER A 39 -25.45 -11.71 -7.28
CA SER A 39 -26.63 -11.67 -6.40
C SER A 39 -27.84 -11.00 -7.04
N THR A 40 -27.69 -10.44 -8.25
CA THR A 40 -28.67 -9.57 -8.93
C THR A 40 -29.25 -8.44 -8.07
N THR A 41 -28.53 -8.06 -7.00
CA THR A 41 -28.95 -7.01 -6.06
C THR A 41 -27.94 -5.86 -6.01
N PRO A 42 -28.39 -4.60 -6.01
CA PRO A 42 -27.51 -3.43 -5.93
C PRO A 42 -27.02 -3.14 -4.51
N THR A 43 -27.45 -3.91 -3.51
CA THR A 43 -27.14 -3.70 -2.08
C THR A 43 -25.63 -3.72 -1.81
N PHE A 44 -24.87 -4.50 -2.55
CA PHE A 44 -23.41 -4.58 -2.44
C PHE A 44 -22.70 -3.28 -2.85
N LEU A 45 -23.35 -2.35 -3.56
CA LEU A 45 -22.79 -1.02 -3.83
C LEU A 45 -22.53 -0.26 -2.53
N VAL A 46 -23.43 -0.36 -1.55
CA VAL A 46 -23.27 0.32 -0.24
C VAL A 46 -22.04 -0.24 0.48
N VAL A 47 -21.86 -1.56 0.45
CA VAL A 47 -20.68 -2.24 1.02
C VAL A 47 -19.42 -1.79 0.29
N GLY A 48 -19.42 -1.81 -1.04
CA GLY A 48 -18.29 -1.37 -1.86
C GLY A 48 -17.88 0.07 -1.61
N ILE A 49 -18.84 0.99 -1.45
CA ILE A 49 -18.61 2.39 -1.08
C ILE A 49 -18.00 2.48 0.32
N GLY A 50 -18.55 1.74 1.30
CA GLY A 50 -18.04 1.72 2.67
C GLY A 50 -16.59 1.23 2.73
N VAL A 51 -16.27 0.14 2.03
CA VAL A 51 -14.89 -0.39 1.93
C VAL A 51 -13.98 0.61 1.21
N HIS A 52 -14.43 1.23 0.12
CA HIS A 52 -13.62 2.23 -0.58
C HIS A 52 -13.34 3.45 0.29
N TRP A 53 -14.32 3.90 1.09
CA TRP A 53 -14.13 4.99 2.02
C TRP A 53 -13.12 4.65 3.12
N LEU A 54 -13.18 3.43 3.66
CA LEU A 54 -12.17 2.94 4.63
C LEU A 54 -10.78 2.90 4.01
N LEU A 55 -10.65 2.40 2.78
CA LEU A 55 -9.37 2.38 2.04
C LEU A 55 -8.83 3.80 1.84
N ARG A 56 -9.70 4.74 1.45
CA ARG A 56 -9.35 6.16 1.31
C ARG A 56 -8.88 6.75 2.63
N TRP A 57 -9.59 6.47 3.73
CA TRP A 57 -9.24 6.97 5.06
C TRP A 57 -7.87 6.44 5.54
N LYS A 58 -7.57 5.16 5.28
CA LYS A 58 -6.28 4.57 5.60
C LYS A 58 -5.15 5.20 4.76
N SER A 59 -5.37 5.33 3.45
CA SER A 59 -4.44 5.97 2.52
C SER A 59 -4.25 7.47 2.76
N ALA A 60 -5.21 8.15 3.38
CA ALA A 60 -5.08 9.55 3.79
C ALA A 60 -4.16 9.72 5.02
N ARG A 61 -4.10 8.73 5.92
CA ARG A 61 -3.21 8.77 7.09
C ARG A 61 -1.77 8.40 6.75
N ASP A 62 -1.61 7.29 6.05
CA ASP A 62 -0.30 6.83 5.60
C ASP A 62 -0.42 6.31 4.17
N PRO A 63 0.07 7.01 3.15
CA PRO A 63 -0.03 6.55 1.77
C PRO A 63 0.72 5.23 1.51
N TRP A 64 1.67 4.86 2.37
CA TRP A 64 2.55 3.69 2.21
C TRP A 64 2.10 2.46 3.00
N TRP A 65 0.99 2.55 3.73
CA TRP A 65 0.49 1.52 4.64
C TRP A 65 0.46 0.12 4.01
N ARG A 66 0.13 0.04 2.71
CA ARG A 66 0.02 -1.24 1.98
C ARG A 66 1.38 -1.92 1.86
N GLN A 67 2.43 -1.18 1.55
CA GLN A 67 3.77 -1.75 1.40
C GLN A 67 4.29 -2.26 2.74
N VAL A 68 4.07 -1.49 3.80
CA VAL A 68 4.41 -1.88 5.17
C VAL A 68 3.68 -3.17 5.56
N MET A 69 2.35 -3.22 5.36
CA MET A 69 1.55 -4.41 5.64
C MET A 69 1.96 -5.64 4.82
N LEU A 70 2.35 -5.47 3.55
CA LEU A 70 2.82 -6.58 2.71
C LEU A 70 4.13 -7.18 3.22
N VAL A 71 5.06 -6.34 3.69
CA VAL A 71 6.30 -6.79 4.34
C VAL A 71 5.98 -7.52 5.64
N TYR A 72 5.11 -6.95 6.49
CA TYR A 72 4.68 -7.62 7.72
C TYR A 72 4.02 -8.96 7.45
N ASN A 73 3.08 -9.05 6.51
CA ASN A 73 2.39 -10.32 6.19
C ASN A 73 3.36 -11.40 5.68
N ARG A 74 4.47 -11.00 5.05
CA ARG A 74 5.49 -11.94 4.58
C ARG A 74 6.47 -12.38 5.68
N TYR A 75 6.64 -11.59 6.74
CA TYR A 75 7.71 -11.79 7.74
C TYR A 75 7.23 -11.74 9.20
N ALA A 76 5.92 -11.90 9.45
CA ALA A 76 5.24 -11.62 10.72
C ALA A 76 5.93 -12.20 11.96
N ASP A 77 6.52 -13.39 11.86
CA ASP A 77 7.05 -14.14 13.02
C ASP A 77 8.58 -14.16 13.12
N VAL A 78 9.32 -13.49 12.22
CA VAL A 78 10.78 -13.49 12.26
C VAL A 78 11.29 -12.19 12.85
N TYR A 79 11.37 -12.15 14.18
CA TYR A 79 12.07 -11.07 14.89
C TYR A 79 13.58 -11.19 14.68
N ARG A 80 14.19 -10.23 13.98
CA ARG A 80 15.65 -10.03 13.97
C ARG A 80 15.97 -8.63 14.50
N PRO A 81 16.54 -8.51 15.72
CA PRO A 81 16.80 -7.22 16.35
C PRO A 81 17.94 -6.42 15.70
N TRP A 82 18.81 -7.05 14.91
CA TRP A 82 19.98 -6.39 14.32
C TRP A 82 20.08 -6.63 12.80
N PRO A 83 20.31 -5.58 12.00
CA PRO A 83 20.69 -5.72 10.59
C PRO A 83 22.11 -6.31 10.53
N SER A 84 22.21 -7.64 10.52
CA SER A 84 23.48 -8.32 10.19
C SER A 84 23.84 -7.97 8.75
N SER A 85 25.13 -7.83 8.39
CA SER A 85 25.55 -7.68 6.98
C SER A 85 25.06 -8.82 6.05
N LYS A 86 24.64 -9.95 6.64
CA LYS A 86 23.98 -11.08 5.97
C LYS A 86 22.44 -11.01 6.00
N SER A 87 21.85 -9.91 6.48
CA SER A 87 20.41 -9.65 6.44
C SER A 87 20.04 -9.48 4.98
N SER A 88 19.69 -10.61 4.38
CA SER A 88 19.30 -10.76 2.99
C SER A 88 18.30 -9.68 2.56
N ALA A 89 18.13 -9.50 1.25
CA ALA A 89 17.08 -8.70 0.62
C ALA A 89 15.68 -8.81 1.29
N ARG A 90 15.45 -9.86 2.08
CA ARG A 90 14.37 -10.12 3.05
C ARG A 90 14.05 -8.99 4.06
N PHE A 91 15.02 -8.21 4.54
CA PHE A 91 14.78 -7.11 5.50
C PHE A 91 15.09 -5.73 4.92
N LYS A 92 15.28 -5.63 3.60
CA LYS A 92 15.50 -4.36 2.94
C LYS A 92 14.21 -3.53 3.11
N ARG A 93 14.32 -2.36 3.73
CA ARG A 93 13.18 -1.43 3.91
C ARG A 93 12.54 -1.13 2.55
N PRO A 94 11.23 -0.79 2.47
CA PRO A 94 10.63 -0.40 1.21
C PRO A 94 11.42 0.73 0.54
N TYR A 95 11.43 0.75 -0.79
CA TYR A 95 12.18 1.76 -1.55
C TYR A 95 11.77 3.17 -1.12
N GLY A 96 12.76 3.98 -0.72
CA GLY A 96 12.55 5.34 -0.20
C GLY A 96 12.46 5.47 1.33
N PHE A 97 12.46 4.37 2.11
CA PHE A 97 12.46 4.39 3.58
C PHE A 97 13.88 4.20 4.14
N ASP A 98 14.82 5.06 3.75
CA ASP A 98 16.21 4.97 4.19
C ASP A 98 16.87 3.61 3.91
N GLN A 99 16.42 2.96 2.83
CA GLN A 99 16.80 1.61 2.45
C GLN A 99 18.30 1.45 2.15
N ASP A 100 18.93 2.51 1.64
CA ASP A 100 20.34 2.52 1.20
C ASP A 100 21.23 3.35 2.14
N LEU A 101 20.72 3.75 3.31
CA LEU A 101 21.53 4.38 4.35
C LEU A 101 22.26 3.29 5.15
N PRO A 102 23.57 3.43 5.38
CA PRO A 102 24.28 2.53 6.28
C PRO A 102 23.72 2.69 7.69
N CYS A 103 23.35 1.57 8.31
CA CYS A 103 22.98 1.50 9.72
C CYS A 103 24.21 1.59 10.62
#